data_AF-A0A259P0X2-F1
#
_entry.id   AF-A0A259P0X2-F1
#
_cell.length_a   1.000
_cell.length_b   1.000
_cell.length_c   1.000
_cell.angle_alpha   90.00
_cell.angle_beta   90.00
_cell.angle_gamma   90.00
#
_symmetry.space_group_name_H-M   'P 1'
#
loop_
_entity.id
_entity.type
_entity.pdbx_description
1 polymer ?
#
loop_
_entity_poly.entity_id
_entity_poly.type
_entity_poly.pdbx_seq_one_letter_code
_entity_poly.pdbx_strand_id
1 'polypeptide(L)'
;MADVLVFTPKHELDCQKNYADFIAFAKNELTLFADHEFESSDGIQRGWNCDKWSWVTSKEQKLTIVFGNSINHSEYIPFKQPFADFAKAYVRYEQSLNHKDSRAWASSLVWIYKALEENATQNDRSDVDIMHLNNTVINRVNEQIKSSGLGAGAKRNIGLSLEKVLKFLKNKRFKLDLQEWSNPFPRPYLSATKIDKDSRKQEEDKCPSDYQMLQVADAFHQAKTPRQQYFSSLCVMLMCQPSRSVELNGLTVNSLQKSDKGRWYLMWHPAKGGDPVRKWIPKLMEDVVQQAFKRLVDISAPARAAAKFAHENPDVFLV
;
A
#
# COMPACT_ATOMS: atom_id res chain seq x y z
N MET A 1 7.69 -11.30 52.97
CA MET A 1 8.05 -10.42 51.84
C MET A 1 8.34 -9.06 52.43
N ALA A 2 9.54 -8.52 52.25
CA ALA A 2 9.86 -7.19 52.73
C ALA A 2 9.20 -6.17 51.78
N ASP A 3 8.41 -5.25 52.31
CA ASP A 3 7.88 -4.11 51.54
C ASP A 3 9.05 -3.17 51.22
N VAL A 4 9.69 -3.41 50.08
CA VAL A 4 10.77 -2.55 49.58
C VAL A 4 10.12 -1.28 49.02
N LEU A 5 10.20 -0.19 49.78
CA LEU A 5 9.80 1.14 49.32
C LEU A 5 10.90 1.72 48.42
N VAL A 6 10.76 1.54 47.10
CA VAL A 6 11.64 2.14 46.09
C VAL A 6 11.07 3.49 45.66
N PHE A 7 11.90 4.54 45.64
CA PHE A 7 11.53 5.83 45.07
C PHE A 7 11.45 5.74 43.54
N THR A 8 10.29 6.04 42.97
CA THR A 8 10.08 6.17 41.52
C THR A 8 10.00 7.65 41.14
N PRO A 9 10.85 8.15 40.25
CA PRO A 9 10.78 9.53 39.77
C PRO A 9 9.39 9.88 39.19
N LYS A 10 8.90 11.09 39.48
CA LYS A 10 7.57 11.56 39.03
C LYS A 10 7.36 11.41 37.52
N HIS A 11 8.37 11.72 36.72
CA HIS A 11 8.26 11.66 35.26
C HIS A 11 8.05 10.23 34.73
N GLU A 12 8.51 9.19 35.45
CA GLU A 12 8.27 7.79 35.09
C GLU A 12 6.81 7.42 35.35
N LEU A 13 6.25 7.84 36.49
CA LEU A 13 4.83 7.67 36.82
C LEU A 13 3.93 8.41 35.82
N ASP A 14 4.29 9.65 35.46
CA ASP A 14 3.56 10.44 34.47
C ASP A 14 3.60 9.76 33.08
N CYS A 15 4.74 9.17 32.69
CA CYS A 15 4.86 8.40 31.44
C CYS A 15 3.96 7.16 31.43
N GLN A 16 3.95 6.38 32.51
CA GLN A 16 3.09 5.20 32.66
C GLN A 16 1.60 5.59 32.62
N LYS A 17 1.23 6.67 33.30
CA LYS A 17 -0.13 7.21 33.27
C LYS A 17 -0.53 7.65 31.86
N ASN A 18 0.31 8.43 31.18
CA ASN A 18 0.03 8.86 29.79
C ASN A 18 -0.18 7.68 28.85
N TYR A 19 0.62 6.63 29.01
CA TYR A 19 0.48 5.41 28.23
C TYR A 19 -0.86 4.72 28.51
N ALA A 20 -1.22 4.50 29.77
CA ALA A 20 -2.50 3.90 30.16
C ALA A 20 -3.70 4.72 29.68
N ASP A 21 -3.66 6.05 29.87
CA ASP A 21 -4.69 6.99 29.41
C ASP A 21 -4.82 6.95 27.88
N PHE A 22 -3.71 6.83 27.15
CA PHE A 22 -3.73 6.68 25.70
C PHE A 22 -4.38 5.37 25.23
N ILE A 23 -4.05 4.24 25.86
CA ILE A 23 -4.71 2.97 25.54
C ILE A 23 -6.21 3.07 25.81
N ALA A 24 -6.61 3.62 26.96
CA ALA A 24 -8.00 3.83 27.30
C ALA A 24 -8.72 4.74 26.29
N PHE A 25 -8.11 5.87 25.92
CA PHE A 25 -8.63 6.77 24.91
C PHE A 25 -8.82 6.05 23.55
N ALA A 26 -7.80 5.36 23.06
CA ALA A 26 -7.89 4.67 21.78
C ALA A 26 -8.92 3.53 21.79
N LYS A 27 -9.10 2.86 22.93
CA LYS A 27 -10.07 1.76 23.07
C LYS A 27 -11.50 2.26 23.17
N ASN A 28 -11.74 3.29 24.00
CA ASN A 28 -13.07 3.68 24.43
C ASN A 28 -13.63 4.90 23.68
N GLU A 29 -12.79 5.85 23.27
CA GLU A 29 -13.24 7.10 22.63
C GLU A 29 -13.20 7.05 21.10
N LEU A 30 -12.32 6.24 20.52
CA LEU A 30 -12.24 6.06 19.08
C LEU A 30 -13.18 4.95 18.60
N THR A 31 -13.90 5.19 17.52
CA THR A 31 -14.92 4.26 16.97
C THR A 31 -14.45 3.45 15.77
N LEU A 32 -13.35 3.84 15.11
CA LEU A 32 -12.86 3.15 13.91
C LEU A 32 -12.63 1.66 14.19
N PHE A 33 -13.14 0.74 13.37
CA PHE A 33 -13.09 -0.72 13.61
C PHE A 33 -13.89 -1.25 14.81
N ALA A 34 -14.75 -0.45 15.46
CA ALA A 34 -15.59 -0.94 16.57
C ALA A 34 -16.52 -2.09 16.15
N ASP A 35 -17.09 -1.99 14.95
CA ASP A 35 -17.99 -2.98 14.38
C ASP A 35 -17.27 -4.03 13.52
N HIS A 36 -15.93 -4.09 13.60
CA HIS A 36 -15.17 -5.08 12.82
C HIS A 36 -15.43 -6.48 13.36
N GLU A 37 -15.70 -7.42 12.46
CA GLU A 37 -15.80 -8.84 12.80
C GLU A 37 -14.75 -9.63 12.03
N PHE A 38 -14.13 -10.59 12.71
CA PHE A 38 -13.16 -11.49 12.13
C PHE A 38 -13.38 -12.91 12.66
N GLU A 39 -13.59 -13.86 11.76
CA GLU A 39 -13.73 -15.28 12.09
C GLU A 39 -12.35 -15.93 12.20
N SER A 40 -12.01 -16.37 13.41
CA SER A 40 -10.80 -17.14 13.75
C SER A 40 -11.14 -18.62 13.90
N SER A 41 -10.12 -19.48 13.97
CA SER A 41 -10.26 -20.87 14.41
C SER A 41 -10.87 -21.00 15.80
N ASP A 42 -10.67 -19.99 16.66
CA ASP A 42 -11.18 -19.94 18.04
C ASP A 42 -12.57 -19.27 18.14
N GLY A 43 -13.20 -18.92 17.01
CA GLY A 43 -14.51 -18.28 16.93
C GLY A 43 -14.49 -16.84 16.40
N ILE A 44 -15.65 -16.18 16.45
CA ILE A 44 -15.83 -14.81 15.94
C ILE A 44 -15.29 -13.80 16.94
N GLN A 45 -14.25 -13.06 16.53
CA GLN A 45 -13.73 -11.91 17.26
C GLN A 45 -14.44 -10.64 16.80
N ARG A 46 -14.67 -9.70 17.73
CA ARG A 46 -15.37 -8.44 17.48
C ARG A 46 -14.59 -7.21 17.98
N GLY A 47 -14.64 -6.14 17.20
CA GLY A 47 -14.14 -4.81 17.55
C GLY A 47 -12.68 -4.78 17.98
N TRP A 48 -12.44 -4.28 19.19
CA TRP A 48 -11.09 -4.19 19.78
C TRP A 48 -10.42 -5.56 19.94
N ASN A 49 -11.21 -6.62 20.17
CA ASN A 49 -10.67 -7.94 20.43
C ASN A 49 -10.20 -8.65 19.15
N CYS A 50 -10.49 -8.12 17.96
CA CYS A 50 -9.99 -8.67 16.72
C CYS A 50 -8.47 -8.58 16.61
N ASP A 51 -7.83 -9.66 16.18
CA ASP A 51 -6.40 -9.70 15.85
C ASP A 51 -6.12 -9.24 14.41
N LYS A 52 -7.17 -8.96 13.65
CA LYS A 52 -7.08 -8.39 12.30
C LYS A 52 -8.05 -7.23 12.18
N TRP A 53 -7.61 -6.15 11.55
CA TRP A 53 -8.49 -5.08 11.11
C TRP A 53 -8.33 -4.88 9.61
N SER A 54 -9.46 -4.83 8.91
CA SER A 54 -9.50 -4.65 7.46
C SER A 54 -10.31 -3.43 7.06
N TRP A 55 -9.92 -2.78 5.98
CA TRP A 55 -10.66 -1.70 5.34
C TRP A 55 -10.52 -1.77 3.82
N VAL A 56 -11.46 -1.14 3.12
CA VAL A 56 -11.44 -1.02 1.66
C VAL A 56 -10.85 0.35 1.31
N THR A 57 -9.85 0.34 0.43
CA THR A 57 -9.20 1.56 -0.06
C THR A 57 -10.08 2.32 -1.04
N SER A 58 -9.69 3.55 -1.37
CA SER A 58 -10.31 4.33 -2.46
C SER A 58 -10.36 3.62 -3.83
N LYS A 59 -9.57 2.56 -4.00
CA LYS A 59 -9.48 1.73 -5.22
C LYS A 59 -10.19 0.38 -5.08
N GLU A 60 -11.10 0.25 -4.13
CA GLU A 60 -11.87 -0.98 -3.85
C GLU A 60 -10.99 -2.19 -3.48
N GLN A 61 -9.73 -1.96 -3.10
CA GLN A 61 -8.85 -3.03 -2.62
C GLN A 61 -8.98 -3.20 -1.11
N LYS A 62 -9.18 -4.45 -0.67
CA LYS A 62 -9.16 -4.80 0.76
C LYS A 62 -7.73 -4.83 1.29
N LEU A 63 -7.45 -4.01 2.29
CA LEU A 63 -6.22 -4.05 3.09
C LEU A 63 -6.51 -4.60 4.48
N THR A 64 -5.58 -5.38 5.02
CA THR A 64 -5.68 -5.98 6.35
C THR A 64 -4.37 -5.81 7.13
N ILE A 65 -4.45 -5.23 8.32
CA ILE A 65 -3.39 -5.29 9.33
C ILE A 65 -3.66 -6.48 10.24
N VAL A 66 -2.62 -7.28 10.50
CA VAL A 66 -2.66 -8.41 11.44
C VAL A 66 -1.83 -8.01 12.65
N PHE A 67 -2.41 -8.10 13.84
CA PHE A 67 -1.76 -7.85 15.12
C PHE A 67 -1.08 -9.11 15.63
N GLY A 68 -0.10 -9.59 14.88
CA GLY A 68 0.61 -10.83 15.16
C GLY A 68 1.77 -11.11 14.21
N ASN A 69 2.54 -12.15 14.55
CA ASN A 69 3.57 -12.71 13.70
C ASN A 69 2.94 -13.68 12.69
N SER A 70 2.95 -13.33 11.40
CA SER A 70 2.53 -14.27 10.35
C SER A 70 3.46 -15.48 10.27
N ILE A 71 2.87 -16.67 10.26
CA ILE A 71 3.58 -17.93 9.98
C ILE A 71 3.57 -18.17 8.47
N ASN A 72 2.39 -18.03 7.86
CA ASN A 72 2.17 -18.17 6.42
C ASN A 72 1.03 -17.23 5.97
N HIS A 73 0.48 -17.46 4.77
CA HIS A 73 -0.58 -16.61 4.23
C HIS A 73 -1.91 -16.70 5.00
N SER A 74 -2.14 -17.77 5.75
CA SER A 74 -3.41 -18.05 6.45
C SER A 74 -3.26 -17.99 7.97
N GLU A 75 -2.10 -18.36 8.50
CA GLU A 75 -1.84 -18.53 9.92
C GLU A 75 -0.92 -17.45 10.49
N TYR A 76 -1.18 -17.10 11.74
CA TYR A 76 -0.40 -16.12 12.48
C TYR A 76 -0.48 -16.43 13.98
N ILE A 77 0.51 -15.94 14.72
CA ILE A 77 0.52 -15.96 16.19
C ILE A 77 0.19 -14.54 16.66
N PRO A 78 -0.94 -14.32 17.36
CA PRO A 78 -1.30 -13.00 17.89
C PRO A 78 -0.20 -12.41 18.78
N PHE A 79 -0.09 -11.09 18.81
CA PHE A 79 0.78 -10.43 19.79
C PHE A 79 0.29 -10.73 21.21
N LYS A 80 1.22 -10.96 22.13
CA LYS A 80 0.91 -11.06 23.56
C LYS A 80 0.55 -9.69 24.14
N GLN A 81 -0.29 -9.71 25.17
CA GLN A 81 -0.52 -8.53 26.00
C GLN A 81 0.71 -8.26 26.90
N PRO A 82 1.01 -6.99 27.23
CA PRO A 82 0.25 -5.77 26.87
C PRO A 82 0.59 -5.16 25.49
N PHE A 83 1.58 -5.66 24.75
CA PHE A 83 1.96 -5.08 23.45
C PHE A 83 0.82 -5.07 22.42
N ALA A 84 -0.04 -6.08 22.42
CA ALA A 84 -1.19 -6.13 21.53
C ALA A 84 -2.11 -4.90 21.65
N ASP A 85 -2.38 -4.45 22.88
CA ASP A 85 -3.17 -3.25 23.13
C ASP A 85 -2.47 -1.99 22.63
N PHE A 86 -1.15 -1.86 22.80
CA PHE A 86 -0.40 -0.76 22.19
C PHE A 86 -0.48 -0.76 20.66
N ALA A 87 -0.26 -1.91 20.03
CA ALA A 87 -0.28 -2.03 18.58
C ALA A 87 -1.65 -1.63 18.02
N LYS A 88 -2.73 -2.09 18.65
CA LYS A 88 -4.12 -1.74 18.31
C LYS A 88 -4.39 -0.25 18.54
N ALA A 89 -4.00 0.29 19.69
CA ALA A 89 -4.16 1.71 20.00
C ALA A 89 -3.44 2.61 19.01
N TYR A 90 -2.17 2.31 18.71
CA TYR A 90 -1.36 3.04 17.75
C TYR A 90 -2.01 3.03 16.36
N VAL A 91 -2.42 1.85 15.89
CA VAL A 91 -3.03 1.71 14.55
C VAL A 91 -4.35 2.46 14.46
N ARG A 92 -5.23 2.29 15.45
CA ARG A 92 -6.55 2.94 15.47
C ARG A 92 -6.42 4.46 15.50
N TYR A 93 -5.53 4.97 16.35
CA TYR A 93 -5.27 6.41 16.49
C TYR A 93 -4.72 7.02 15.19
N GLU A 94 -3.66 6.45 14.61
CA GLU A 94 -3.05 6.95 13.38
C GLU A 94 -4.03 6.91 12.19
N GLN A 95 -4.80 5.83 12.06
CA GLN A 95 -5.75 5.67 10.96
C GLN A 95 -6.97 6.60 11.12
N SER A 96 -7.37 6.93 12.37
CA SER A 96 -8.47 7.86 12.64
C SER A 96 -8.09 9.32 12.32
N LEU A 97 -6.84 9.70 12.57
CA LEU A 97 -6.37 11.07 12.27
C LEU A 97 -6.01 11.29 10.81
N ASN A 98 -5.40 10.29 10.18
CA ASN A 98 -4.95 10.39 8.80
C ASN A 98 -5.15 9.04 8.12
N HIS A 99 -6.30 8.90 7.47
CA HIS A 99 -6.64 7.67 6.74
C HIS A 99 -5.57 7.35 5.71
N LYS A 100 -5.00 6.15 5.80
CA LYS A 100 -3.94 5.67 4.91
C LYS A 100 -4.41 4.47 4.12
N ASP A 101 -4.32 4.57 2.79
CA ASP A 101 -4.48 3.45 1.84
C ASP A 101 -3.19 2.61 1.74
N SER A 102 -2.61 2.25 2.87
CA SER A 102 -1.39 1.44 2.94
C SER A 102 -1.24 0.77 4.29
N ARG A 103 -0.49 -0.33 4.34
CA ARG A 103 -0.09 -1.03 5.57
C ARG A 103 1.37 -0.74 5.97
N ALA A 104 2.14 -0.11 5.09
CA ALA A 104 3.58 0.06 5.27
C ALA A 104 3.94 0.90 6.51
N TRP A 105 3.07 1.81 6.93
CA TRP A 105 3.30 2.69 8.08
C TRP A 105 3.19 1.99 9.44
N ALA A 106 2.61 0.79 9.49
CA ALA A 106 2.52 -0.05 10.69
C ALA A 106 3.47 -1.27 10.62
N SER A 107 4.29 -1.36 9.56
CA SER A 107 5.09 -2.55 9.28
C SER A 107 6.18 -2.83 10.32
N SER A 108 6.60 -1.82 11.08
CA SER A 108 7.61 -1.98 12.15
C SER A 108 7.09 -2.69 13.39
N LEU A 109 5.77 -2.74 13.64
CA LEU A 109 5.21 -3.30 14.88
C LEU A 109 5.62 -4.76 15.09
N VAL A 110 5.62 -5.57 14.02
CA VAL A 110 6.06 -6.97 14.05
C VAL A 110 7.53 -7.09 14.47
N TRP A 111 8.39 -6.20 13.99
CA TRP A 111 9.82 -6.23 14.30
C TRP A 111 10.09 -5.77 15.74
N ILE A 112 9.37 -4.74 16.19
CA ILE A 112 9.44 -4.27 17.58
C ILE A 112 8.99 -5.40 18.52
N TYR A 113 7.88 -6.07 18.22
CA TYR A 113 7.39 -7.20 19.00
C TYR A 113 8.43 -8.31 19.11
N LYS A 114 9.02 -8.75 17.98
CA LYS A 114 10.05 -9.81 17.98
C LYS A 114 11.24 -9.46 18.85
N ALA A 115 11.77 -8.24 18.73
CA ALA A 115 12.89 -7.81 19.56
C ALA A 115 12.53 -7.68 21.05
N LEU A 116 11.30 -7.26 21.37
CA LEU A 116 10.81 -7.23 22.75
C LEU A 116 10.60 -8.63 23.33
N GLU A 117 10.10 -9.58 22.54
CA GLU A 117 9.91 -10.97 22.95
C GLU A 117 11.25 -11.68 23.20
N GLU A 118 12.24 -11.45 22.33
CA GLU A 118 13.62 -11.89 22.58
C GLU A 118 14.19 -11.28 23.87
N ASN A 119 13.99 -9.97 24.08
CA ASN A 119 14.46 -9.28 25.27
C ASN A 119 13.75 -9.76 26.55
N ALA A 120 12.45 -10.02 26.51
CA ALA A 120 11.70 -10.57 27.63
C ALA A 120 12.22 -11.97 28.01
N THR A 121 12.44 -12.83 27.02
CA THR A 121 13.00 -14.17 27.21
C THR A 121 14.39 -14.13 27.85
N GLN A 122 15.25 -13.21 27.42
CA GLN A 122 16.61 -13.05 27.96
C GLN A 122 16.65 -12.50 29.41
N ASN A 123 15.57 -11.90 29.88
CA ASN A 123 15.47 -11.29 31.21
C ASN A 123 14.44 -12.01 32.09
N ASP A 124 14.07 -13.24 31.74
CA ASP A 124 13.10 -14.08 32.46
C ASP A 124 11.76 -13.37 32.75
N ARG A 125 11.33 -12.51 31.82
CA ARG A 125 10.03 -11.83 31.88
C ARG A 125 8.98 -12.55 31.05
N SER A 126 7.77 -12.64 31.60
CA SER A 126 6.62 -13.24 30.90
C SER A 126 5.87 -12.23 30.02
N ASP A 127 6.02 -10.94 30.27
CA ASP A 127 5.31 -9.87 29.57
C ASP A 127 6.10 -9.30 28.38
N VAL A 128 5.39 -9.01 27.30
CA VAL A 128 5.91 -8.28 26.14
C VAL A 128 5.21 -6.93 26.11
N ASP A 129 5.92 -5.88 26.52
CA ASP A 129 5.40 -4.51 26.60
C ASP A 129 6.28 -3.54 25.80
N ILE A 130 5.64 -2.59 25.09
CA ILE A 130 6.33 -1.48 24.45
C ILE A 130 7.08 -0.60 25.47
N MET A 131 6.61 -0.55 26.71
CA MET A 131 7.27 0.21 27.77
C MET A 131 8.66 -0.35 28.13
N HIS A 132 8.96 -1.60 27.78
CA HIS A 132 10.29 -2.20 27.92
C HIS A 132 11.25 -1.88 26.77
N LEU A 133 10.79 -1.15 25.75
CA LEU A 133 11.63 -0.71 24.64
C LEU A 133 12.79 0.14 25.17
N ASN A 134 14.01 -0.16 24.77
CA ASN A 134 15.20 0.63 25.08
C ASN A 134 16.15 0.63 23.88
N ASN A 135 17.29 1.32 23.96
CA ASN A 135 18.21 1.42 22.83
C ASN A 135 18.79 0.06 22.41
N THR A 136 18.95 -0.90 23.33
CA THR A 136 19.38 -2.27 23.02
C THR A 136 18.33 -2.99 22.18
N VAL A 137 17.05 -2.90 22.56
CA VAL A 137 15.95 -3.46 21.78
C VAL A 137 15.83 -2.79 20.41
N ILE A 138 15.99 -1.46 20.32
CA ILE A 138 15.96 -0.73 19.04
C ILE A 138 17.11 -1.17 18.12
N ASN A 139 18.31 -1.35 18.67
CA ASN A 139 19.45 -1.88 17.92
C ASN A 139 19.17 -3.31 17.43
N ARG A 140 18.54 -4.14 18.26
CA ARG A 140 18.12 -5.48 17.87
C ARG A 140 17.10 -5.47 16.73
N VAL A 141 16.10 -4.57 16.77
CA VAL A 141 15.17 -4.36 15.64
C VAL A 141 15.93 -4.02 14.36
N ASN A 142 16.89 -3.10 14.44
CA ASN A 142 17.70 -2.69 13.30
C ASN A 142 18.52 -3.86 12.72
N GLU A 143 19.14 -4.67 13.58
CA GLU A 143 19.86 -5.88 13.19
C GLU A 143 18.95 -6.89 12.49
N GLN A 144 17.78 -7.17 13.07
CA GLN A 144 16.79 -8.08 12.48
C GLN A 144 16.37 -7.61 11.08
N ILE A 145 16.11 -6.31 10.89
CA ILE A 145 15.76 -5.75 9.56
C ILE A 145 16.95 -5.88 8.61
N LYS A 146 18.18 -5.58 9.05
CA LYS A 146 19.41 -5.70 8.25
C LYS A 146 19.65 -7.12 7.77
N SER A 147 19.54 -8.11 8.66
CA SER A 147 19.80 -9.52 8.38
C SER A 147 18.65 -10.22 7.65
N SER A 148 17.47 -9.60 7.56
CA SER A 148 16.35 -10.16 6.82
C SER A 148 16.63 -10.33 5.32
N GLY A 149 15.98 -11.33 4.70
CA GLY A 149 16.01 -11.55 3.25
C GLY A 149 15.19 -10.54 2.43
N LEU A 150 14.75 -9.43 3.04
CA LEU A 150 13.92 -8.43 2.38
C LEU A 150 14.72 -7.57 1.39
N GLY A 151 14.06 -7.14 0.32
CA GLY A 151 14.64 -6.17 -0.61
C GLY A 151 14.87 -4.80 0.04
N ALA A 152 15.81 -4.02 -0.50
CA ALA A 152 16.21 -2.71 0.05
C ALA A 152 15.03 -1.74 0.28
N GLY A 153 14.05 -1.73 -0.63
CA GLY A 153 12.86 -0.89 -0.50
C GLY A 153 11.97 -1.29 0.68
N ALA A 154 11.79 -2.58 0.94
CA ALA A 154 11.03 -3.07 2.07
C ALA A 154 11.75 -2.75 3.40
N LYS A 155 13.07 -3.01 3.47
CA LYS A 155 13.90 -2.63 4.64
C LYS A 155 13.76 -1.14 4.98
N ARG A 156 13.83 -0.27 3.97
CA ARG A 156 13.62 1.16 4.14
C ARG A 156 12.22 1.51 4.64
N ASN A 157 11.17 0.93 4.08
CA ASN A 157 9.81 1.23 4.51
C ASN A 157 9.58 0.82 5.96
N ILE A 158 10.13 -0.32 6.38
CA ILE A 158 10.10 -0.76 7.79
C ILE A 158 10.89 0.21 8.66
N GLY A 159 12.08 0.64 8.24
CA GLY A 159 12.86 1.63 8.96
C GLY A 159 12.13 2.97 9.14
N LEU A 160 11.48 3.48 8.10
CA LEU A 160 10.65 4.69 8.21
C LEU A 160 9.43 4.50 9.13
N SER A 161 8.82 3.32 9.12
CA SER A 161 7.76 2.94 10.05
C SER A 161 8.26 2.97 11.49
N LEU A 162 9.45 2.38 11.74
CA LEU A 162 10.07 2.36 13.07
C LEU A 162 10.36 3.76 13.58
N GLU A 163 10.95 4.62 12.74
CA GLU A 163 11.24 6.01 13.09
C GLU A 163 9.99 6.76 13.56
N LYS A 164 8.86 6.54 12.87
CA LYS A 164 7.57 7.14 13.23
C LYS A 164 7.04 6.64 14.57
N VAL A 165 7.15 5.34 14.84
CA VAL A 165 6.74 4.77 16.14
C VAL A 165 7.61 5.35 17.26
N LEU A 166 8.94 5.41 17.09
CA LEU A 166 9.85 5.95 18.12
C LEU A 166 9.57 7.44 18.40
N LYS A 167 9.35 8.24 17.34
CA LYS A 167 8.93 9.64 17.47
C LYS A 167 7.57 9.77 18.16
N PHE A 168 6.63 8.87 17.85
CA PHE A 168 5.32 8.84 18.49
C PHE A 168 5.42 8.60 20.00
N LEU A 169 6.21 7.59 20.43
CA LEU A 169 6.41 7.29 21.86
C LEU A 169 6.98 8.48 22.63
N LYS A 170 7.94 9.20 22.04
CA LYS A 170 8.51 10.44 22.63
C LYS A 170 7.50 11.57 22.67
N ASN A 171 6.83 11.85 21.54
CA ASN A 171 5.89 12.96 21.42
C ASN A 171 4.68 12.82 22.35
N LYS A 172 4.23 11.59 22.56
CA LYS A 172 3.15 11.27 23.51
C LYS A 172 3.64 11.10 24.95
N ARG A 173 4.95 11.27 25.20
CA ARG A 173 5.58 11.16 26.52
C ARG A 173 5.29 9.82 27.20
N PHE A 174 5.34 8.73 26.45
CA PHE A 174 5.30 7.37 27.00
C PHE A 174 6.69 6.90 27.39
N LYS A 175 7.70 7.31 26.61
CA LYS A 175 9.10 6.98 26.88
C LYS A 175 10.00 8.12 26.41
N LEU A 176 10.70 8.78 27.34
CA LEU A 176 11.52 9.97 27.07
C LEU A 176 13.02 9.67 27.00
N ASP A 177 13.44 8.56 27.56
CA ASP A 177 14.82 8.03 27.65
C ASP A 177 15.33 7.38 26.36
N LEU A 178 14.46 7.22 25.34
CA LEU A 178 14.87 6.71 24.04
C LEU A 178 15.86 7.66 23.37
N GLN A 179 16.92 7.15 22.76
CA GLN A 179 17.82 8.00 21.95
C GLN A 179 17.14 8.46 20.66
N GLU A 180 17.65 9.52 20.06
CA GLU A 180 17.25 9.87 18.71
C GLU A 180 17.71 8.77 17.75
N TRP A 181 16.77 8.27 16.95
CA TRP A 181 17.02 7.21 15.99
C TRP A 181 16.54 7.68 14.62
N SER A 182 17.38 7.46 13.61
CA SER A 182 17.07 7.76 12.21
C SER A 182 17.20 6.50 11.38
N ASN A 183 16.30 6.33 10.41
CA ASN A 183 16.32 5.20 9.50
C ASN A 183 17.68 5.07 8.77
N PRO A 184 18.45 3.98 8.98
CA PRO A 184 19.75 3.79 8.35
C PRO A 184 19.64 3.17 6.95
N PHE A 185 18.45 2.73 6.53
CA PHE A 185 18.25 2.08 5.24
C PHE A 185 18.08 3.12 4.14
N PRO A 186 19.04 3.23 3.20
CA PRO A 186 19.01 4.27 2.19
C PRO A 186 17.85 4.06 1.23
N ARG A 187 17.43 5.15 0.58
CA ARG A 187 16.51 5.06 -0.54
C ARG A 187 17.12 4.13 -1.60
N PRO A 188 16.40 3.07 -2.03
CA PRO A 188 16.89 2.21 -3.09
C PRO A 188 17.29 3.05 -4.30
N TYR A 189 18.44 2.69 -4.87
CA TYR A 189 18.96 3.32 -6.07
C TYR A 189 17.95 3.12 -7.21
N LEU A 190 17.32 4.21 -7.66
CA LEU A 190 16.44 4.21 -8.82
C LEU A 190 17.27 4.64 -10.03
N SER A 191 17.65 3.68 -10.89
CA SER A 191 18.36 3.94 -12.15
C SER A 191 17.67 5.04 -12.97
N ALA A 192 16.34 5.06 -12.95
CA ALA A 192 15.48 6.03 -13.65
C ALA A 192 15.62 7.50 -13.22
N THR A 193 16.42 7.79 -12.20
CA THR A 193 16.62 9.17 -11.72
C THR A 193 17.99 9.72 -12.11
N LYS A 194 18.86 8.91 -12.72
CA LYS A 194 20.18 9.34 -13.18
C LYS A 194 20.23 9.40 -14.70
N ILE A 195 21.05 10.32 -15.20
CA ILE A 195 21.31 10.53 -16.64
C ILE A 195 22.69 9.96 -17.02
N ASP A 196 23.26 9.07 -16.19
CA ASP A 196 24.56 8.43 -16.48
C ASP A 196 24.42 7.28 -17.49
N LYS A 197 25.52 6.95 -18.16
CA LYS A 197 25.55 5.99 -19.27
C LYS A 197 25.11 4.59 -18.86
N ASP A 198 25.50 4.12 -17.67
CA ASP A 198 25.18 2.77 -17.21
C ASP A 198 23.70 2.66 -16.84
N SER A 199 23.16 3.66 -16.16
CA SER A 199 21.72 3.75 -15.86
C SER A 199 20.88 3.81 -17.13
N ARG A 200 21.30 4.61 -18.13
CA ARG A 200 20.62 4.70 -19.43
C ARG A 200 20.65 3.36 -20.17
N LYS A 201 21.79 2.68 -20.19
CA LYS A 201 21.92 1.36 -20.80
C LYS A 201 20.99 0.33 -20.14
N GLN A 202 20.90 0.32 -18.81
CA GLN A 202 19.97 -0.55 -18.09
C GLN A 202 18.49 -0.23 -18.38
N GLU A 203 18.15 1.00 -18.73
CA GLU A 203 16.78 1.36 -19.16
C GLU A 203 16.52 0.96 -20.60
N GLU A 204 17.49 1.17 -21.50
CA GLU A 204 17.44 0.72 -22.89
C GLU A 204 17.30 -0.80 -22.94
N ASP A 205 18.04 -1.55 -22.11
CA ASP A 205 17.94 -3.01 -21.98
C ASP A 205 16.59 -3.49 -21.44
N LYS A 206 15.80 -2.63 -20.77
CA LYS A 206 14.43 -2.93 -20.31
C LYS A 206 13.37 -2.61 -21.37
N CYS A 207 13.72 -1.84 -22.39
CA CYS A 207 12.81 -1.50 -23.47
C CYS A 207 12.77 -2.63 -24.51
N PRO A 208 11.63 -2.86 -25.16
CA PRO A 208 11.58 -3.78 -26.30
C PRO A 208 12.52 -3.30 -27.41
N SER A 209 13.19 -4.23 -28.09
CA SER A 209 13.98 -3.93 -29.28
C SER A 209 13.09 -3.51 -30.44
N ASP A 210 13.65 -2.85 -31.46
CA ASP A 210 12.93 -2.48 -32.68
C ASP A 210 12.25 -3.69 -33.33
N TYR A 211 12.91 -4.85 -33.34
CA TYR A 211 12.32 -6.10 -33.81
C TYR A 211 11.07 -6.46 -33.00
N GLN A 212 11.14 -6.44 -31.66
CA GLN A 212 10.00 -6.73 -30.80
C GLN A 212 8.86 -5.72 -31.00
N MET A 213 9.18 -4.44 -31.20
CA MET A 213 8.19 -3.41 -31.51
C MET A 213 7.50 -3.65 -32.86
N LEU A 214 8.24 -4.06 -33.89
CA LEU A 214 7.68 -4.43 -35.18
C LEU A 214 6.78 -5.67 -35.08
N GLN A 215 7.13 -6.65 -34.25
CA GLN A 215 6.25 -7.81 -34.00
C GLN A 215 4.90 -7.40 -33.39
N VAL A 216 4.84 -6.34 -32.59
CA VAL A 216 3.56 -5.80 -32.08
C VAL A 216 2.74 -5.19 -33.22
N ALA A 217 3.37 -4.52 -34.18
CA ALA A 217 2.70 -4.00 -35.36
C ALA A 217 2.16 -5.13 -36.26
N ASP A 218 2.95 -6.19 -36.49
CA ASP A 218 2.52 -7.38 -37.23
C ASP A 218 1.34 -8.08 -36.53
N ALA A 219 1.41 -8.23 -35.20
CA ALA A 219 0.32 -8.80 -34.41
C ALA A 219 -0.98 -7.99 -34.54
N PHE A 220 -0.90 -6.66 -34.60
CA PHE A 220 -2.06 -5.80 -34.84
C PHE A 220 -2.64 -5.96 -36.24
N HIS A 221 -1.77 -6.08 -37.26
CA HIS A 221 -2.16 -6.29 -38.65
C HIS A 221 -2.85 -7.66 -38.84
N GLN A 222 -2.30 -8.72 -38.24
CA GLN A 222 -2.78 -10.09 -38.38
C GLN A 222 -3.90 -10.47 -37.40
N ALA A 223 -4.34 -9.57 -36.51
CA ALA A 223 -5.34 -9.86 -35.49
C ALA A 223 -6.73 -10.19 -36.10
N LYS A 224 -7.21 -11.43 -35.90
CA LYS A 224 -8.49 -11.92 -36.44
C LYS A 224 -9.57 -12.07 -35.37
N THR A 225 -9.22 -12.55 -34.18
CA THR A 225 -10.22 -12.80 -33.12
C THR A 225 -10.47 -11.54 -32.30
N PRO A 226 -11.64 -11.39 -31.65
CA PRO A 226 -11.92 -10.24 -30.77
C PRO A 226 -10.86 -10.06 -29.68
N ARG A 227 -10.37 -11.16 -29.09
CA ARG A 227 -9.29 -11.12 -28.08
C ARG A 227 -7.98 -10.57 -28.66
N GLN A 228 -7.57 -11.02 -29.84
CA GLN A 228 -6.36 -10.52 -30.50
C GLN A 228 -6.49 -9.04 -30.87
N GLN A 229 -7.65 -8.66 -31.43
CA GLN A 229 -7.95 -7.28 -31.81
C GLN A 229 -7.96 -6.36 -30.60
N TYR A 230 -8.52 -6.80 -29.47
CA TYR A 230 -8.54 -6.04 -28.22
C TYR A 230 -7.11 -5.72 -27.73
N PHE A 231 -6.30 -6.74 -27.44
CA PHE A 231 -4.97 -6.53 -26.86
C PHE A 231 -4.02 -5.80 -27.80
N SER A 232 -4.03 -6.13 -29.09
CA SER A 232 -3.19 -5.43 -30.07
C SER A 232 -3.60 -3.97 -30.23
N SER A 233 -4.89 -3.63 -30.15
CA SER A 233 -5.36 -2.24 -30.19
C SER A 233 -4.91 -1.44 -28.96
N LEU A 234 -4.89 -2.05 -27.77
CA LEU A 234 -4.33 -1.40 -26.58
C LEU A 234 -2.83 -1.10 -26.75
N CYS A 235 -2.07 -2.03 -27.35
CA CYS A 235 -0.67 -1.79 -27.67
C CYS A 235 -0.51 -0.60 -28.63
N VAL A 236 -1.33 -0.49 -29.67
CA VAL A 236 -1.31 0.68 -30.58
C VAL A 236 -1.55 1.99 -29.82
N MET A 237 -2.52 2.04 -28.90
CA MET A 237 -2.76 3.24 -28.09
C MET A 237 -1.52 3.64 -27.28
N LEU A 238 -0.87 2.67 -26.62
CA LEU A 238 0.31 2.90 -25.80
C LEU A 238 1.57 3.23 -26.62
N MET A 239 1.72 2.66 -27.82
CA MET A 239 2.82 2.99 -28.74
C MET A 239 2.66 4.39 -29.33
N CYS A 240 1.42 4.80 -29.65
CA CYS A 240 1.14 6.14 -30.12
C CYS A 240 1.36 7.17 -29.01
N GLN A 241 0.90 6.87 -27.79
CA GLN A 241 0.90 7.79 -26.67
C GLN A 241 1.26 7.08 -25.37
N PRO A 242 2.57 7.00 -25.05
CA PRO A 242 3.05 6.37 -23.83
C PRO A 242 2.33 6.94 -22.60
N SER A 243 1.66 6.04 -21.89
CA SER A 243 0.81 6.31 -20.73
C SER A 243 0.86 5.11 -19.79
N ARG A 244 0.39 5.26 -18.55
CA ARG A 244 0.35 4.10 -17.63
C ARG A 244 -0.68 3.10 -18.13
N SER A 245 -0.42 1.80 -18.00
CA SER A 245 -1.37 0.76 -18.40
C SER A 245 -2.75 0.95 -17.75
N VAL A 246 -2.79 1.35 -16.47
CA VAL A 246 -4.04 1.61 -15.74
C VAL A 246 -4.84 2.78 -16.30
N GLU A 247 -4.22 3.73 -17.00
CA GLU A 247 -4.90 4.90 -17.59
C GLU A 247 -5.71 4.50 -18.84
N LEU A 248 -5.46 3.32 -19.44
CA LEU A 248 -6.29 2.78 -20.53
C LEU A 248 -7.74 2.57 -20.09
N ASN A 249 -7.96 2.26 -18.81
CA ASN A 249 -9.31 2.09 -18.24
C ASN A 249 -10.11 3.41 -18.23
N GLY A 250 -9.43 4.56 -18.33
CA GLY A 250 -10.07 5.88 -18.43
C GLY A 250 -10.45 6.27 -19.86
N LEU A 251 -10.15 5.46 -20.87
CA LEU A 251 -10.57 5.75 -22.25
C LEU A 251 -12.05 5.42 -22.43
N THR A 252 -12.80 6.37 -22.98
CA THR A 252 -14.22 6.24 -23.30
C THR A 252 -14.43 6.26 -24.81
N VAL A 253 -15.65 5.96 -25.26
CA VAL A 253 -16.03 6.11 -26.69
C VAL A 253 -15.86 7.54 -27.22
N ASN A 254 -15.77 8.54 -26.34
CA ASN A 254 -15.59 9.95 -26.66
C ASN A 254 -14.13 10.42 -26.53
N SER A 255 -13.18 9.51 -26.26
CA SER A 255 -11.79 9.88 -26.05
C SER A 255 -11.06 10.27 -27.33
N LEU A 256 -11.38 9.66 -28.47
CA LEU A 256 -10.80 10.03 -29.77
C LEU A 256 -11.59 11.19 -30.38
N GLN A 257 -10.92 12.34 -30.54
CA GLN A 257 -11.55 13.58 -31.00
C GLN A 257 -10.74 14.25 -32.09
N LYS A 258 -11.44 15.05 -32.90
CA LYS A 258 -10.84 15.86 -33.97
C LYS A 258 -10.99 17.33 -33.60
N SER A 259 -9.90 18.09 -33.70
CA SER A 259 -9.92 19.54 -33.51
C SER A 259 -10.54 20.26 -34.70
N ASP A 260 -10.90 21.53 -34.52
CA ASP A 260 -11.43 22.40 -35.58
C ASP A 260 -10.47 22.53 -36.77
N LYS A 261 -9.16 22.36 -36.54
CA LYS A 261 -8.11 22.34 -37.56
C LYS A 261 -7.92 20.96 -38.21
N GLY A 262 -8.82 20.01 -37.95
CA GLY A 262 -8.80 18.67 -38.54
C GLY A 262 -7.76 17.70 -37.96
N ARG A 263 -7.05 18.06 -36.88
CA ARG A 263 -6.05 17.18 -36.24
C ARG A 263 -6.66 16.29 -35.17
N TRP A 264 -6.29 15.01 -35.18
CA TRP A 264 -6.74 14.01 -34.22
C TRP A 264 -5.96 14.04 -32.90
N TYR A 265 -6.67 13.79 -31.79
CA TYR A 265 -6.11 13.66 -30.45
C TYR A 265 -6.90 12.66 -29.61
N LEU A 266 -6.27 12.15 -28.56
CA LEU A 266 -6.92 11.37 -27.51
C LEU A 266 -6.99 12.19 -26.22
N MET A 267 -8.13 12.12 -25.54
CA MET A 267 -8.32 12.63 -24.18
C MET A 267 -8.01 11.54 -23.15
N TRP A 268 -7.00 11.79 -22.32
CA TRP A 268 -6.56 10.89 -21.25
C TRP A 268 -6.97 11.41 -19.87
N HIS A 269 -7.43 10.51 -19.01
CA HIS A 269 -7.73 10.81 -17.61
C HIS A 269 -6.60 10.26 -16.72
N PRO A 270 -5.79 11.13 -16.09
CA PRO A 270 -4.67 10.68 -15.24
C PRO A 270 -5.14 9.87 -14.04
N ALA A 271 -4.52 8.71 -13.81
CA ALA A 271 -4.87 7.81 -12.70
C ALA A 271 -4.58 8.40 -11.29
N LYS A 272 -3.90 9.55 -11.21
CA LYS A 272 -3.60 10.27 -9.96
C LYS A 272 -4.53 11.45 -9.69
N GLY A 273 -5.70 11.50 -10.33
CA GLY A 273 -6.71 12.54 -10.09
C GLY A 273 -6.32 13.92 -10.60
N GLY A 274 -5.40 13.99 -11.57
CA GLY A 274 -5.12 15.23 -12.28
C GLY A 274 -6.16 15.50 -13.37
N ASP A 275 -6.16 16.72 -13.92
CA ASP A 275 -7.09 17.11 -14.97
C ASP A 275 -6.91 16.27 -16.26
N PRO A 276 -7.98 16.05 -17.04
CA PRO A 276 -7.89 15.36 -18.32
C PRO A 276 -6.89 16.04 -19.28
N VAL A 277 -6.01 15.25 -19.89
CA VAL A 277 -4.94 15.74 -20.75
C VAL A 277 -5.21 15.39 -22.21
N ARG A 278 -5.13 16.41 -23.07
CA ARG A 278 -5.13 16.25 -24.53
C ARG A 278 -3.75 15.78 -25.01
N LYS A 279 -3.69 14.65 -25.71
CA LYS A 279 -2.47 14.17 -26.39
C LYS A 279 -2.71 14.06 -27.90
N TRP A 280 -1.87 14.72 -28.70
CA TRP A 280 -2.00 14.74 -30.16
C TRP A 280 -1.51 13.43 -30.79
N ILE A 281 -2.18 12.98 -31.85
CA ILE A 281 -1.79 11.78 -32.60
C ILE A 281 -0.80 12.19 -33.70
N PRO A 282 0.35 11.50 -33.85
CA PRO A 282 1.25 11.71 -34.99
C PRO A 282 0.55 11.43 -36.31
N LYS A 283 0.79 12.27 -37.32
CA LYS A 283 0.06 12.20 -38.61
C LYS A 283 0.14 10.82 -39.27
N LEU A 284 1.30 10.17 -39.20
CA LEU A 284 1.56 8.84 -39.76
C LEU A 284 0.82 7.70 -39.03
N MET A 285 0.30 7.94 -37.82
CA MET A 285 -0.41 6.95 -37.03
C MET A 285 -1.92 7.14 -37.00
N GLU A 286 -2.46 8.21 -37.61
CA GLU A 286 -3.88 8.56 -37.52
C GLU A 286 -4.80 7.41 -37.94
N ASP A 287 -4.52 6.74 -39.06
CA ASP A 287 -5.37 5.67 -39.57
C ASP A 287 -5.32 4.42 -38.69
N VAL A 288 -4.13 4.05 -38.22
CA VAL A 288 -3.91 2.89 -37.34
C VAL A 288 -4.58 3.12 -35.97
N VAL A 289 -4.48 4.33 -35.44
CA VAL A 289 -5.12 4.72 -34.16
C VAL A 289 -6.63 4.72 -34.30
N GLN A 290 -7.18 5.27 -35.39
CA GLN A 290 -8.63 5.23 -35.67
C GLN A 290 -9.13 3.79 -35.78
N GLN A 291 -8.41 2.92 -36.49
CA GLN A 291 -8.75 1.51 -36.60
C GLN A 291 -8.73 0.79 -35.25
N ALA A 292 -7.68 1.00 -34.45
CA ALA A 292 -7.53 0.43 -33.12
C ALA A 292 -8.63 0.91 -32.17
N PHE A 293 -8.94 2.21 -32.18
CA PHE A 293 -10.02 2.79 -31.38
C PHE A 293 -11.38 2.22 -31.78
N LYS A 294 -11.65 2.12 -33.09
CA LYS A 294 -12.88 1.48 -33.59
C LYS A 294 -13.02 0.04 -33.12
N ARG A 295 -11.96 -0.78 -33.22
CA ARG A 295 -11.96 -2.16 -32.69
C ARG A 295 -12.37 -2.19 -31.22
N LEU A 296 -11.79 -1.31 -30.39
CA LEU A 296 -12.12 -1.24 -28.95
C LEU A 296 -13.57 -0.82 -28.71
N VAL A 297 -14.09 0.16 -29.46
CA VAL A 297 -15.49 0.62 -29.37
C VAL A 297 -16.45 -0.50 -29.76
N ASP A 298 -16.17 -1.22 -30.84
CA ASP A 298 -17.01 -2.32 -31.34
C ASP A 298 -17.00 -3.50 -30.37
N ILE A 299 -15.82 -3.94 -29.91
CA ILE A 299 -15.66 -5.06 -28.97
C ILE A 299 -16.35 -4.79 -27.63
N SER A 300 -16.25 -3.57 -27.11
CA SER A 300 -16.87 -3.22 -25.83
C SER A 300 -18.36 -2.86 -25.93
N ALA A 301 -18.97 -2.89 -27.13
CA ALA A 301 -20.36 -2.50 -27.31
C ALA A 301 -21.37 -3.33 -26.49
N PRO A 302 -21.27 -4.68 -26.42
CA PRO A 302 -22.18 -5.49 -25.60
C PRO A 302 -22.08 -5.15 -24.11
N ALA A 303 -20.86 -4.94 -23.59
CA ALA A 303 -20.64 -4.59 -22.19
C ALA A 303 -21.23 -3.21 -21.86
N ARG A 304 -21.10 -2.23 -22.76
CA ARG A 304 -21.74 -0.91 -22.59
C ARG A 304 -23.26 -0.99 -22.64
N ALA A 305 -23.83 -1.82 -23.52
CA ALA A 305 -25.27 -2.05 -23.59
C ALA A 305 -25.79 -2.67 -22.28
N ALA A 306 -25.07 -3.67 -21.75
CA ALA A 306 -25.39 -4.28 -20.46
C ALA A 306 -25.29 -3.29 -19.29
N ALA A 307 -24.23 -2.47 -19.25
CA ALA A 307 -24.09 -1.43 -18.23
C ALA A 307 -25.21 -0.39 -18.29
N LYS A 308 -25.60 0.04 -19.51
CA LYS A 308 -26.73 0.94 -19.72
C LYS A 308 -28.04 0.30 -19.24
N PHE A 309 -28.29 -0.95 -19.62
CA PHE A 309 -29.49 -1.67 -19.18
C PHE A 309 -29.57 -1.78 -17.66
N ALA A 310 -28.49 -2.18 -16.99
CA ALA A 310 -28.44 -2.30 -15.54
C ALA A 310 -28.69 -0.96 -14.83
N HIS A 311 -28.18 0.14 -15.41
CA HIS A 311 -28.46 1.48 -14.90
C HIS A 311 -29.93 1.89 -15.04
N GLU A 312 -30.53 1.58 -16.19
CA GLU A 312 -31.94 1.88 -16.49
C GLU A 312 -32.92 0.92 -15.79
N ASN A 313 -32.46 -0.27 -15.36
CA ASN A 313 -33.27 -1.34 -14.78
C ASN A 313 -32.56 -1.95 -13.54
N PRO A 314 -32.53 -1.25 -12.40
CA PRO A 314 -31.69 -1.61 -11.24
C PRO A 314 -31.98 -2.98 -10.61
N ASP A 315 -33.18 -3.53 -10.82
CA ASP A 315 -33.63 -4.80 -10.25
C ASP A 315 -33.88 -5.91 -11.29
N VAL A 316 -33.42 -5.70 -12.53
CA VAL A 316 -33.63 -6.63 -13.64
C VAL A 316 -32.30 -7.12 -14.18
N PHE A 317 -32.14 -8.45 -14.26
CA PHE A 317 -31.00 -9.04 -14.95
C PHE A 317 -31.21 -9.02 -16.46
N LEU A 318 -30.19 -8.58 -17.19
CA LEU A 318 -30.14 -8.74 -18.64
C LEU A 318 -30.01 -10.24 -18.96
N VAL A 319 -31.05 -10.82 -19.55
CA VAL A 319 -31.09 -12.23 -19.99
C VAL A 319 -30.53 -12.39 -21.40
#